data_AF-A0A2P6QKN1-F1
#
_entry.id   AF-A0A2P6QKN1-F1
#
_cell.length_a   1.000
_cell.length_b   1.000
_cell.length_c   1.000
_cell.angle_alpha   90.00
_cell.angle_beta   90.00
_cell.angle_gamma   90.00
#
_symmetry.space_group_name_H-M   'P 1'
#
loop_
_entity.id
_entity.type
_entity.pdbx_description
1 polymer ?
#
loop_
_entity_poly.entity_id
_entity_poly.type
_entity_poly.pdbx_seq_one_letter_code
_entity_poly.pdbx_strand_id
1 'polypeptide(L)'
;MGALYYGCDGSILLEDAANFTGEKTALPNANSVRGFKVIDDIKKAVNKACKGNVVSCADILVVAARDSVNIAPQYKVLLGKRDARNASLNDANRNLPPIFQLRAASLELPISWPYS
;
A
#
# COMPACT_ATOMS: atom_id res chain seq x y z
N MET A 1 -6.08 8.60 -12.03
CA MET A 1 -6.12 7.87 -10.76
C MET A 1 -6.38 6.41 -11.09
N GLY A 2 -5.32 5.63 -11.29
CA GLY A 2 -5.44 4.19 -11.52
C GLY A 2 -5.14 3.48 -10.21
N ALA A 3 -6.17 3.14 -9.44
CA ALA A 3 -6.04 2.13 -8.40
C ALA A 3 -6.18 0.79 -9.12
N LEU A 4 -5.14 -0.05 -9.08
CA LEU A 4 -5.31 -1.48 -9.32
C LEU A 4 -6.45 -1.95 -8.42
N TYR A 5 -7.38 -2.76 -8.91
CA TYR A 5 -8.40 -3.38 -8.06
C TYR A 5 -7.64 -4.22 -7.01
N TYR A 6 -7.81 -3.92 -5.71
CA TYR A 6 -6.87 -4.18 -4.58
C TYR A 6 -5.69 -3.19 -4.44
N GLY A 7 -5.97 -1.91 -4.66
CA GLY A 7 -4.98 -0.82 -4.62
C GLY A 7 -5.11 0.04 -3.38
N CYS A 8 -3.97 0.47 -2.83
CA CYS A 8 -3.81 1.42 -1.72
C CYS A 8 -4.87 1.29 -0.60
N ASP A 9 -5.19 0.07 -0.19
CA ASP A 9 -6.19 -0.26 0.83
C ASP A 9 -5.56 -0.82 2.12
N GLY A 10 -4.22 -0.89 2.16
CA GLY A 10 -3.47 -1.33 3.33
C GLY A 10 -3.46 -2.84 3.55
N SER A 11 -3.92 -3.66 2.59
CA SER A 11 -3.91 -5.13 2.69
C SER A 11 -2.52 -5.70 2.99
N ILE A 12 -1.45 -5.09 2.46
CA ILE A 12 -0.05 -5.45 2.71
C ILE A 12 0.35 -5.40 4.20
N LEU A 13 -0.39 -4.67 5.02
CA LEU A 13 -0.11 -4.55 6.46
C LEU A 13 -0.70 -5.72 7.26
N LEU A 14 -1.65 -6.46 6.69
CA LEU A 14 -2.30 -7.59 7.35
C LEU A 14 -1.32 -8.76 7.51
N GLU A 15 -1.36 -9.38 8.69
CA GLU A 15 -0.68 -10.64 8.98
C GLU A 15 -1.53 -11.82 8.49
N ASP A 16 -0.92 -13.01 8.48
CA ASP A 16 -1.63 -14.26 8.22
C ASP A 16 -2.77 -14.48 9.22
N ALA A 17 -3.90 -14.95 8.71
CA ALA A 17 -5.09 -15.27 9.48
C ALA A 17 -5.64 -16.66 9.12
N ALA A 18 -6.60 -17.17 9.89
CA ALA A 18 -7.16 -18.50 9.67
C ALA A 18 -7.79 -18.70 8.28
N ASN A 19 -8.28 -17.62 7.66
CA ASN A 19 -9.01 -17.63 6.39
C ASN A 19 -8.24 -17.02 5.22
N PHE A 20 -7.05 -16.45 5.43
CA PHE A 20 -6.21 -15.93 4.36
C PHE A 20 -4.74 -15.84 4.75
N THR A 21 -3.85 -15.93 3.77
CA THR A 21 -2.43 -15.63 3.92
C THR A 21 -2.18 -14.17 3.53
N GLY A 22 -1.46 -13.44 4.39
CA GLY A 22 -1.06 -12.06 4.17
C GLY A 22 -0.11 -11.90 2.99
N GLU A 23 0.13 -10.66 2.57
CA GLU A 23 0.98 -10.36 1.42
C GLU A 23 2.47 -10.28 1.79
N LYS A 24 2.82 -10.25 3.08
CA LYS A 24 4.21 -10.07 3.55
C LYS A 24 5.11 -11.23 3.16
N THR A 25 4.55 -12.42 2.99
CA THR A 25 5.28 -13.64 2.59
C THR A 25 5.31 -13.85 1.07
N ALA A 26 4.72 -12.94 0.29
CA ALA A 26 4.80 -12.98 -1.17
C ALA A 26 6.26 -12.88 -1.62
N LEU A 27 6.64 -13.59 -2.69
CA LEU A 27 7.99 -13.56 -3.28
C LEU A 27 8.58 -12.16 -3.43
N PRO A 28 7.86 -11.15 -3.96
CA PRO A 28 8.41 -9.79 -4.09
C PRO A 28 8.53 -9.03 -2.76
N ASN A 29 7.81 -9.44 -1.71
CA ASN A 29 7.75 -8.74 -0.43
C ASN A 29 8.64 -9.37 0.65
N ALA A 30 8.76 -10.69 0.65
CA ALA A 30 9.48 -11.47 1.65
C ALA A 30 10.95 -11.04 1.71
N ASN A 31 11.42 -10.72 2.91
CA ASN A 31 12.78 -10.20 3.15
C ASN A 31 13.15 -8.95 2.32
N SER A 32 12.16 -8.18 1.85
CA SER A 32 12.34 -7.03 0.97
C SER A 32 11.64 -5.78 1.51
N VAL A 33 10.31 -5.83 1.64
CA VAL A 33 9.51 -4.72 2.20
C VAL A 33 9.78 -4.59 3.70
N ARG A 34 9.90 -3.34 4.17
CA ARG A 34 10.25 -2.99 5.55
C ARG A 34 9.48 -1.76 6.03
N GLY A 35 9.56 -1.48 7.33
CA GLY A 35 8.96 -0.28 7.93
C GLY A 35 7.59 -0.51 8.58
N PHE A 36 7.09 -1.75 8.64
CA PHE A 36 5.81 -2.09 9.28
C PHE A 36 5.68 -1.52 10.70
N LYS A 37 6.73 -1.64 11.52
CA LYS A 37 6.74 -1.09 12.89
C LYS A 37 6.55 0.44 12.93
N VAL A 38 7.11 1.16 11.96
CA VAL A 38 6.96 2.62 11.88
C VAL A 38 5.49 2.96 11.61
N ILE A 39 4.84 2.21 10.73
CA ILE A 39 3.40 2.37 10.45
C ILE A 39 2.55 2.07 11.70
N ASP A 40 2.88 1.03 12.47
CA ASP A 40 2.20 0.72 13.72
C ASP A 40 2.34 1.84 14.76
N ASP A 41 3.54 2.41 14.89
CA ASP A 41 3.81 3.50 15.82
C ASP A 41 3.07 4.78 15.40
N ILE A 42 3.01 5.08 14.10
CA ILE A 42 2.18 6.18 13.55
C ILE A 42 0.70 5.92 13.85
N LYS A 43 0.18 4.72 13.57
CA LYS A 43 -1.22 4.37 13.80
C LYS A 43 -1.61 4.55 15.27
N LYS A 44 -0.74 4.12 16.20
CA LYS A 44 -0.94 4.32 17.65
C LYS A 44 -0.98 5.81 18.01
N ALA A 45 -0.04 6.60 17.51
CA ALA A 45 0.02 8.03 17.77
C ALA A 45 -1.23 8.77 17.23
N VAL A 46 -1.64 8.45 16.01
CA VAL A 46 -2.82 9.03 15.36
C VAL A 46 -4.09 8.63 16.11
N ASN A 47 -4.26 7.34 16.44
CA ASN A 47 -5.41 6.89 17.22
C ASN A 47 -5.50 7.58 18.58
N LYS A 48 -4.36 7.80 19.25
CA LYS A 48 -4.30 8.54 20.50
C LYS A 48 -4.73 10.01 20.32
N ALA A 49 -4.25 10.67 19.28
CA ALA A 49 -4.61 12.06 18.96
C ALA A 49 -6.09 12.20 18.59
N CYS A 50 -6.64 11.24 17.82
CA CYS A 50 -8.02 11.21 17.37
C CYS A 50 -9.00 10.60 18.38
N LYS A 51 -8.51 10.11 19.53
CA LYS A 51 -9.30 9.40 20.56
C LYS A 51 -10.10 8.21 20.01
N GLY A 52 -9.57 7.52 19.01
CA GLY A 52 -10.25 6.41 18.35
C GLY A 52 -9.67 6.06 16.99
N ASN A 53 -10.23 5.03 16.36
CA ASN A 53 -9.82 4.54 15.04
C ASN A 53 -10.51 5.33 13.93
N VAL A 54 -10.00 6.53 13.62
CA VAL A 54 -10.61 7.45 12.64
C VAL A 54 -9.86 7.45 11.31
N VAL A 55 -8.53 7.46 11.35
CA VAL A 55 -7.68 7.49 10.15
C VAL A 55 -7.33 6.06 9.75
N SER A 56 -7.58 5.67 8.51
CA SER A 56 -7.25 4.34 8.01
C SER A 56 -5.73 4.12 7.88
N CYS A 57 -5.29 2.87 8.00
CA CYS A 57 -3.92 2.49 7.72
C CYS A 57 -3.56 2.75 6.25
N ALA A 58 -4.52 2.57 5.34
CA ALA A 58 -4.41 2.96 3.93
C ALA A 58 -4.02 4.44 3.74
N ASP A 59 -4.69 5.35 4.46
CA ASP A 59 -4.35 6.78 4.38
C ASP A 59 -3.03 7.11 5.07
N ILE A 60 -2.69 6.43 6.18
CA ILE A 60 -1.38 6.57 6.82
C ILE A 60 -0.26 6.22 5.84
N LEU A 61 -0.37 5.13 5.07
CA LEU A 61 0.63 4.75 4.09
C LEU A 61 0.84 5.84 3.03
N VAL A 62 -0.24 6.43 2.53
CA VAL A 62 -0.16 7.48 1.49
C VAL A 62 0.45 8.77 2.04
N VAL A 63 0.08 9.16 3.26
CA VAL A 63 0.66 10.35 3.92
C VAL A 63 2.15 10.11 4.23
N ALA A 64 2.50 8.96 4.81
CA ALA A 64 3.88 8.60 5.12
C ALA A 64 4.75 8.53 3.86
N ALA A 65 4.23 7.99 2.76
CA ALA A 65 4.94 7.95 1.48
C ALA A 65 5.20 9.36 0.94
N ARG A 66 4.22 10.26 0.98
CA ARG A 66 4.41 11.67 0.61
C ARG A 66 5.49 12.32 1.48
N ASP A 67 5.37 12.16 2.80
CA ASP A 67 6.24 12.83 3.78
C ASP A 67 7.68 12.27 3.78
N SER A 68 7.88 11.06 3.27
CA SER A 68 9.21 10.45 3.13
C SER A 68 10.01 11.02 1.96
N VAL A 69 9.39 11.74 1.03
CA VAL A 69 10.06 12.27 -0.17
C VAL A 69 10.39 13.75 0.02
N ASN A 70 11.64 14.03 0.39
CA ASN A 70 12.12 15.40 0.64
C ASN A 70 12.27 16.26 -0.64
N ILE A 71 12.33 15.64 -1.82
CA ILE A 71 12.61 16.32 -3.11
C ILE A 71 11.31 16.63 -3.89
N ALA A 72 10.18 16.06 -3.48
CA ALA A 72 8.91 16.29 -4.17
C ALA A 72 8.24 17.58 -3.67
N PRO A 73 7.59 18.35 -4.57
CA PRO A 73 6.73 19.45 -4.15
C PRO A 73 5.69 18.96 -3.13
N GLN A 74 5.47 19.74 -2.07
CA GLN A 74 4.43 19.43 -1.09
C GLN A 74 3.06 19.52 -1.77
N TYR A 75 2.45 18.36 -2.05
CA TYR A 75 1.07 18.29 -2.54
C TYR A 75 0.14 17.75 -1.46
N LYS A 76 -1.13 18.16 -1.53
CA LYS A 76 -2.16 17.62 -0.64
C LYS A 76 -2.54 16.22 -1.11
N VAL A 77 -2.31 15.22 -0.27
CA VAL A 77 -2.78 13.85 -0.52
C VAL A 77 -4.28 13.77 -0.29
N LEU A 78 -4.98 13.07 -1.19
CA LEU A 78 -6.39 12.76 -1.04
C LEU A 78 -6.55 11.67 0.04
N LEU A 79 -7.43 11.92 1.00
CA LEU A 79 -7.76 11.03 2.11
C LEU A 79 -9.17 10.45 1.92
N GLY A 80 -9.52 9.46 2.75
CA GLY A 80 -10.81 8.77 2.73
C GLY A 80 -10.71 7.31 2.27
N LYS A 81 -9.49 6.76 2.14
CA LYS A 81 -9.31 5.34 1.84
C LYS A 81 -9.74 4.51 3.05
N ARG A 82 -10.24 3.31 2.80
CA ARG A 82 -10.65 2.38 3.86
C ARG A 82 -9.70 1.20 3.89
N ASP A 83 -9.52 0.65 5.08
CA ASP A 83 -8.66 -0.51 5.29
C ASP A 83 -9.31 -1.77 4.71
N ALA A 84 -8.50 -2.57 4.02
CA ALA A 84 -8.86 -3.90 3.57
C ALA A 84 -9.16 -4.82 4.76
N ARG A 85 -10.03 -5.82 4.53
CA ARG A 85 -10.35 -6.87 5.51
C ARG A 85 -9.79 -8.24 5.13
N ASN A 86 -9.08 -8.29 4.02
CA ASN A 86 -8.48 -9.50 3.47
C ASN A 86 -7.20 -9.10 2.73
N ALA A 87 -6.30 -10.05 2.56
CA ALA A 87 -5.09 -9.90 1.77
C ALA A 87 -5.01 -11.00 0.71
N SER A 88 -4.22 -10.79 -0.34
CA SER A 88 -4.08 -11.77 -1.42
C SER A 88 -2.61 -12.02 -1.77
N LEU A 89 -2.04 -13.07 -1.17
CA LEU A 89 -0.71 -13.57 -1.50
C LEU A 89 -0.53 -13.81 -3.01
N ASN A 90 -1.55 -14.38 -3.66
CA ASN A 90 -1.52 -14.68 -5.08
C ASN A 90 -1.46 -13.42 -5.94
N ASP A 91 -2.24 -12.39 -5.61
CA ASP A 91 -2.21 -11.13 -6.35
C ASP A 91 -0.89 -10.39 -6.12
N ALA A 92 -0.34 -10.42 -4.91
CA ALA A 92 0.99 -9.88 -4.65
C ALA A 92 2.07 -10.58 -5.49
N ASN A 93 2.02 -11.91 -5.64
CA ASN A 93 2.97 -12.65 -6.48
C ASN A 93 2.80 -12.37 -7.99
N ARG A 94 1.58 -12.08 -8.45
CA ARG A 94 1.27 -11.90 -9.89
C ARG A 94 1.44 -10.46 -10.37
N ASN A 95 1.08 -9.49 -9.53
CA ASN A 95 0.92 -8.10 -9.95
C ASN A 95 2.15 -7.23 -9.66
N LEU A 96 3.04 -7.65 -8.76
CA LEU A 96 4.31 -6.95 -8.57
C LEU A 96 5.34 -7.41 -9.61
N PRO A 97 5.97 -6.46 -10.35
CA PRO A 97 6.93 -6.81 -11.37
C PRO A 97 8.20 -7.40 -10.74
N PRO A 98 8.73 -8.53 -11.26
CA PRO A 98 10.04 -9.04 -10.86
C PRO A 98 11.18 -8.07 -11.19
N ILE A 99 12.24 -8.11 -10.37
CA ILE A 99 13.39 -7.21 -10.49
C ILE A 99 14.16 -7.35 -11.81
N PHE A 100 14.03 -8.49 -12.51
CA PHE A 100 14.71 -8.76 -13.78
C PHE A 100 13.78 -8.64 -15.00
N GLN A 101 12.74 -7.82 -14.92
CA GLN A 101 11.84 -7.63 -16.05
C GLN A 101 12.44 -6.66 -17.08
N LEU A 102 12.95 -7.21 -18.19
CA LEU A 102 13.37 -6.45 -19.36
C LEU A 102 12.15 -5.77 -19.98
N ARG A 103 11.91 -4.49 -19.64
CA ARG A 103 11.11 -3.45 -20.34
C ARG A 103 9.80 -3.82 -21.07
N ALA A 104 9.16 -4.96 -20.82
CA ALA A 104 7.92 -5.35 -21.50
C ALA A 104 6.68 -5.14 -20.62
N ALA A 105 6.73 -5.49 -19.33
CA ALA A 105 5.53 -5.45 -18.47
C ALA A 105 5.12 -4.05 -18.01
N SER A 106 6.01 -3.05 -18.07
CA SER A 106 5.67 -1.68 -17.66
C SER A 106 4.76 -0.95 -18.66
N LEU A 107 4.62 -1.48 -19.88
CA LEU A 107 3.83 -0.87 -20.97
C LEU A 107 2.49 -1.56 -21.23
N GLU A 108 2.22 -2.70 -20.59
CA GLU A 108 0.97 -3.46 -20.76
C GLU A 108 -0.11 -3.13 -19.72
N LEU A 109 0.20 -2.35 -18.68
CA LEU A 109 -0.86 -1.69 -17.93
C LEU A 109 -1.44 -0.64 -18.88
N PRO A 110 -2.72 -0.73 -19.30
CA PRO A 110 -3.31 0.30 -20.13
C PRO A 110 -3.32 1.60 -19.33
N ILE A 111 -2.31 2.43 -19.53
CA ILE A 111 -2.26 3.79 -19.05
C ILE A 111 -3.14 4.64 -19.98
N SER A 112 -4.41 4.28 -20.12
CA SER A 112 -5.42 5.22 -20.60
C SER A 112 -5.80 6.09 -19.41
N TRP A 113 -5.10 7.20 -19.21
CA TRP A 113 -5.60 8.27 -18.33
C TRP A 113 -6.86 8.85 -18.97
N PRO A 114 -8.05 8.74 -18.37
CA PRO A 114 -9.24 9.38 -18.91
C PRO A 114 -9.31 10.83 -18.39
N TYR A 115 -8.32 11.65 -18.71
CA TYR A 115 -8.35 13.10 -18.47
C TYR A 115 -7.46 13.84 -19.49
N SER A 116 -7.90 13.86 -20.74
CA SER A 116 -7.96 15.08 -21.55
C SER A 116 -9.41 15.29 -21.95
#